data_AF-A0A1Y1I0F5-F1
#
_entry.id   AF-A0A1Y1I0F5-F1
#
_cell.length_a   1.000
_cell.length_b   1.000
_cell.length_c   1.000
_cell.angle_alpha   90.00
_cell.angle_beta   90.00
_cell.angle_gamma   90.00
#
_symmetry.space_group_name_H-M   'P 1'
#
loop_
_entity.id
_entity.type
_entity.pdbx_description
1 polymer ?
#
loop_
_entity_poly.entity_id
_entity_poly.type
_entity_poly.pdbx_seq_one_letter_code
_entity_poly.pdbx_strand_id
1 'polypeptide(L)'
;MAIGSKVVLLFAALLCIGHASAVALDYTEVRKELVEFSNATTQVVPGFNFGDQSYFRFISQDSPAQTNLKTSNHTFSSATNILQDIHTREEVGVSIGICEETTALNLATGFYELFCSFTFVFADGTIALQGQFLSTPNDIAIVGGTRAYTGATGIAHENTIAANPLTGEFTIGYNLRFYVLPKFTLPDLFLDVGVPPVNGACNPNSANPNQCFSAAGSDSICCQGQCPAQPGVSPACA
;
A
#
# COMPACT_ATOMS: atom_id res chain seq x y z
N MET A 1 46.94 -23.51 45.15
CA MET A 1 46.97 -22.27 44.34
C MET A 1 46.19 -22.53 43.04
N ALA A 2 44.85 -22.49 43.07
CA ALA A 2 44.00 -22.69 41.87
C ALA A 2 42.50 -22.36 42.14
N ILE A 3 42.18 -21.26 42.83
CA ILE A 3 40.79 -20.86 43.14
C ILE A 3 40.33 -19.63 42.33
N GLY A 4 41.22 -19.00 41.55
CA GLY A 4 40.96 -17.70 40.91
C GLY A 4 40.23 -17.71 39.55
N SER A 5 40.07 -18.84 38.87
CA SER A 5 39.66 -18.84 37.44
C SER A 5 38.15 -19.03 37.19
N LYS A 6 37.38 -19.54 38.16
CA LYS A 6 35.95 -19.84 37.97
C LYS A 6 35.00 -18.66 38.25
N VAL A 7 35.46 -17.63 38.97
CA VAL A 7 34.62 -16.47 39.35
C VAL A 7 34.53 -15.43 38.22
N VAL A 8 35.55 -15.33 37.37
CA VAL A 8 35.57 -14.36 36.25
C VAL A 8 34.60 -14.73 35.12
N LEU A 9 34.38 -16.04 34.88
CA LEU A 9 33.46 -16.51 33.84
C LEU A 9 31.97 -16.34 34.21
N LEU A 10 31.63 -16.30 35.50
CA LEU A 10 30.24 -16.09 35.93
C LEU A 10 29.82 -14.61 35.81
N PHE A 11 30.75 -13.67 35.98
CA PHE A 11 30.47 -12.23 35.82
C PHE A 11 30.37 -11.81 34.34
N ALA A 12 31.11 -12.44 33.43
CA ALA A 12 30.98 -12.18 32.00
C ALA A 12 29.64 -12.67 31.42
N ALA A 13 29.07 -13.76 31.96
CA ALA A 13 27.78 -14.27 31.51
C ALA A 13 26.58 -13.41 31.99
N LEU A 14 26.67 -12.75 33.15
CA LEU A 14 25.61 -11.86 33.63
C LEU A 14 25.60 -10.49 32.93
N LEU A 15 26.72 -10.04 32.36
CA LEU A 15 26.78 -8.72 31.69
C LEU A 15 26.14 -8.71 30.29
N CYS A 16 25.95 -9.87 29.65
CA CYS A 16 25.29 -9.97 28.34
C CYS A 16 23.75 -10.05 28.40
N ILE A 17 23.14 -10.13 29.59
CA ILE A 17 21.68 -10.29 29.76
C ILE A 17 20.97 -8.92 29.89
N GLY A 18 21.72 -7.81 29.98
CA GLY A 18 21.19 -6.53 30.48
C GLY A 18 20.51 -5.57 29.50
N HIS A 19 20.55 -5.76 28.17
CA HIS A 19 20.10 -4.70 27.24
C HIS A 19 19.33 -5.18 26.01
N ALA A 20 18.56 -6.25 26.12
CA ALA A 20 17.42 -6.42 25.24
C ALA A 20 16.28 -5.50 25.73
N SER A 21 16.48 -4.19 25.63
CA SER A 21 15.39 -3.23 25.75
C SER A 21 14.48 -3.49 24.56
N ALA A 22 13.47 -4.35 24.76
CA ALA A 22 12.39 -4.49 23.81
C ALA A 22 11.77 -3.09 23.68
N VAL A 23 12.10 -2.40 22.59
CA VAL A 23 11.42 -1.17 22.22
C VAL A 23 10.00 -1.61 21.90
N ALA A 24 9.10 -1.44 22.86
CA ALA A 24 7.68 -1.65 22.63
C ALA A 24 7.27 -0.62 21.56
N LEU A 25 7.07 -1.10 20.32
CA LEU A 25 6.51 -0.27 19.27
C LEU A 25 5.05 0.00 19.66
N ASP A 26 4.73 1.28 19.81
CA ASP A 26 3.42 1.73 20.27
C ASP A 26 2.46 1.78 19.08
N TYR A 27 1.74 0.70 18.84
CA TYR A 27 0.82 0.59 17.70
C TYR A 27 -0.52 1.27 17.99
N THR A 28 -1.09 1.94 16.99
CA THR A 28 -2.47 2.46 17.06
C THR A 28 -3.43 1.52 16.34
N GLU A 29 -4.47 1.05 17.04
CA GLU A 29 -5.55 0.27 16.41
C GLU A 29 -6.47 1.21 15.60
N VAL A 30 -6.74 0.82 14.36
CA VAL A 30 -7.66 1.50 13.44
C VAL A 30 -8.79 0.55 13.09
N ARG A 31 -10.02 1.08 13.11
CA ARG A 31 -11.23 0.37 12.68
C ARG A 31 -11.95 1.18 11.61
N LYS A 32 -12.40 0.51 10.55
CA LYS A 32 -13.22 1.10 9.48
C LYS A 32 -14.29 0.09 9.07
N GLU A 33 -15.47 0.59 8.72
CA GLU A 33 -16.56 -0.24 8.19
C GLU A 33 -16.97 0.35 6.83
N LEU A 34 -16.67 -0.38 5.77
CA LEU A 34 -16.73 0.11 4.40
C LEU A 34 -17.71 -0.72 3.57
N VAL A 35 -18.24 -0.09 2.53
CA VAL A 35 -18.96 -0.76 1.44
C VAL A 35 -18.28 -0.43 0.13
N GLU A 36 -17.95 -1.46 -0.63
CA GLU A 36 -17.41 -1.37 -1.98
C GLU A 36 -18.52 -1.67 -3.00
N PHE A 37 -18.59 -0.84 -4.03
CA PHE A 37 -19.50 -1.03 -5.15
C PHE A 37 -18.70 -1.35 -6.41
N SER A 38 -18.92 -2.54 -6.95
CA SER A 38 -18.34 -2.94 -8.23
C SER A 38 -19.44 -3.16 -9.27
N ASN A 39 -19.16 -2.73 -10.50
CA ASN A 39 -20.04 -2.93 -11.63
C ASN A 39 -19.22 -3.20 -12.90
N ALA A 40 -19.91 -3.59 -13.98
CA ALA A 40 -19.26 -3.91 -15.24
C ALA A 40 -18.43 -2.75 -15.85
N THR A 41 -18.71 -1.50 -15.48
CA THR A 41 -17.95 -0.33 -15.96
C THR A 41 -16.71 -0.03 -15.11
N THR A 42 -16.71 -0.42 -13.83
CA THR A 42 -15.54 -0.23 -12.95
C THR A 42 -14.54 -1.38 -13.06
N GLN A 43 -14.99 -2.53 -13.57
CA GLN A 43 -14.19 -3.73 -13.79
C GLN A 43 -13.86 -3.92 -15.26
N VAL A 44 -13.23 -2.92 -15.87
CA VAL A 44 -12.91 -2.97 -17.31
C VAL A 44 -11.84 -4.04 -17.54
N VAL A 45 -12.26 -5.16 -18.12
CA VAL A 45 -11.37 -6.02 -18.89
C VAL A 45 -11.77 -5.91 -20.36
N PRO A 46 -10.82 -5.71 -21.29
CA PRO A 46 -11.10 -5.91 -22.71
C PRO A 46 -11.58 -7.35 -22.95
N GLY A 47 -12.89 -7.55 -23.04
CA GLY A 47 -13.54 -8.83 -23.34
C GLY A 47 -13.99 -9.69 -22.14
N PHE A 48 -13.85 -9.25 -20.88
CA PHE A 48 -14.15 -10.09 -19.70
C PHE A 48 -14.62 -9.28 -18.46
N ASN A 49 -15.85 -8.79 -18.41
CA ASN A 49 -16.36 -8.20 -17.17
C ASN A 49 -16.71 -9.32 -16.16
N PHE A 50 -16.67 -9.09 -14.84
CA PHE A 50 -17.45 -9.99 -13.98
C PHE A 50 -18.89 -10.00 -14.51
N GLY A 51 -19.52 -11.17 -14.55
CA GLY A 51 -20.90 -11.33 -14.98
C GLY A 51 -21.18 -11.19 -16.48
N ASP A 52 -20.17 -11.13 -17.36
CA ASP A 52 -20.43 -11.26 -18.80
C ASP A 52 -20.91 -12.69 -19.12
N GLN A 53 -22.24 -12.86 -19.17
CA GLN A 53 -22.93 -14.10 -19.53
C GLN A 53 -22.53 -14.67 -20.88
N SER A 54 -21.90 -13.88 -21.76
CA SER A 54 -21.37 -14.36 -23.03
C SER A 54 -20.33 -15.46 -22.82
N TYR A 55 -19.59 -15.44 -21.71
CA TYR A 55 -18.67 -16.51 -21.30
C TYR A 55 -19.39 -17.67 -20.58
N PHE A 56 -20.34 -17.36 -19.68
CA PHE A 56 -21.10 -18.37 -18.93
C PHE A 56 -22.03 -19.25 -19.80
N ARG A 57 -22.38 -18.78 -21.01
CA ARG A 57 -23.10 -19.58 -22.00
C ARG A 57 -22.26 -20.67 -22.67
N PHE A 58 -20.93 -20.53 -22.73
CA PHE A 58 -20.09 -21.54 -23.40
C PHE A 58 -19.78 -22.78 -22.56
N ILE A 59 -20.05 -22.74 -21.25
CA ILE A 59 -19.81 -23.89 -20.35
C ILE A 59 -21.11 -24.65 -20.05
N SER A 60 -22.27 -24.01 -20.17
CA SER A 60 -23.56 -24.61 -19.77
C SER A 60 -24.39 -25.19 -20.92
N GLN A 61 -23.98 -25.04 -22.18
CA GLN A 61 -24.68 -25.64 -23.32
C GLN A 61 -23.75 -26.49 -24.19
N ASP A 62 -24.01 -27.80 -24.13
CA ASP A 62 -23.66 -28.82 -25.12
C ASP A 62 -22.20 -29.31 -25.22
N SER A 63 -21.77 -30.15 -24.27
CA SER A 63 -21.11 -31.45 -24.60
C SER A 63 -20.68 -32.21 -23.32
N PRO A 64 -21.16 -33.44 -23.08
CA PRO A 64 -20.71 -34.28 -21.96
C PRO A 64 -19.28 -34.86 -22.12
N ALA A 65 -18.45 -34.31 -23.02
CA ALA A 65 -17.15 -34.89 -23.39
C ALA A 65 -15.91 -34.01 -23.12
N GLN A 66 -16.00 -32.91 -22.37
CA GLN A 66 -14.82 -32.11 -22.01
C GLN A 66 -14.41 -32.28 -20.53
N THR A 67 -13.76 -33.40 -20.22
CA THR A 67 -13.07 -33.64 -18.94
C THR A 67 -11.68 -32.98 -18.85
N ASN A 68 -11.39 -31.99 -19.69
CA ASN A 68 -10.16 -31.20 -19.63
C ASN A 68 -10.51 -29.72 -19.56
N LEU A 69 -11.06 -29.30 -18.43
CA LEU A 69 -11.06 -27.89 -18.01
C LEU A 69 -9.59 -27.48 -17.89
N LYS A 70 -9.05 -26.91 -18.97
CA LYS A 70 -7.81 -26.15 -18.92
C LYS A 70 -8.00 -25.08 -17.85
N THR A 71 -7.17 -25.11 -16.83
CA THR A 71 -6.89 -23.98 -15.95
C THR A 71 -6.30 -22.86 -16.81
N SER A 72 -7.14 -22.12 -17.53
CA SER A 72 -6.73 -20.84 -18.06
C SER A 72 -6.62 -19.91 -16.86
N ASN A 73 -5.39 -19.58 -16.47
CA ASN A 73 -5.13 -18.55 -15.47
C ASN A 73 -5.70 -17.23 -16.02
N HIS A 74 -6.90 -16.88 -15.58
CA HIS A 74 -7.56 -15.64 -15.94
C HIS A 74 -7.16 -14.57 -14.91
N THR A 75 -6.47 -13.54 -15.39
CA THR A 75 -6.14 -12.36 -14.59
C THR A 75 -7.19 -11.29 -14.88
N PHE A 76 -7.97 -10.91 -13.86
CA PHE A 76 -8.86 -9.76 -13.98
C PHE A 76 -8.03 -8.47 -13.85
N SER A 77 -8.15 -7.57 -14.83
CA SER A 77 -7.44 -6.29 -14.82
C SER A 77 -8.03 -5.30 -13.80
N SER A 78 -7.24 -4.26 -13.51
CA SER A 78 -7.48 -3.26 -12.47
C SER A 78 -8.92 -2.76 -12.42
N ALA A 79 -9.66 -3.12 -11.37
CA ALA A 79 -10.92 -2.47 -11.04
C ALA A 79 -10.66 -1.17 -10.29
N THR A 80 -11.46 -0.12 -10.52
CA THR A 80 -11.50 1.06 -9.64
C THR A 80 -12.90 1.18 -9.05
N ASN A 81 -13.09 0.60 -7.87
CA ASN A 81 -14.39 0.53 -7.21
C ASN A 81 -14.51 1.61 -6.14
N ILE A 82 -15.70 2.19 -5.98
CA ILE A 82 -15.93 3.24 -4.98
C ILE A 82 -16.05 2.61 -3.59
N LEU A 83 -15.40 3.22 -2.60
CA LEU A 83 -15.53 2.87 -1.19
C LEU A 83 -16.36 3.93 -0.47
N GLN A 84 -17.41 3.49 0.20
CA GLN A 84 -18.23 4.32 1.08
C GLN A 84 -18.10 3.87 2.53
N ASP A 85 -18.20 4.81 3.46
CA ASP A 85 -18.42 4.49 4.86
C ASP A 85 -19.86 3.97 5.05
N ILE A 86 -20.01 2.84 5.77
CA ILE A 86 -21.30 2.15 5.86
C ILE A 86 -22.38 2.97 6.58
N HIS A 87 -21.98 3.83 7.53
CA HIS A 87 -22.89 4.59 8.38
C HIS A 87 -23.29 5.91 7.76
N THR A 88 -22.31 6.61 7.20
CA THR A 88 -22.49 7.97 6.65
C THR A 88 -22.85 7.97 5.18
N ARG A 89 -22.54 6.89 4.45
CA ARG A 89 -22.65 6.79 2.98
C ARG A 89 -21.76 7.77 2.21
N GLU A 90 -20.84 8.45 2.88
CA GLU A 90 -19.86 9.31 2.23
C GLU A 90 -18.83 8.46 1.48
N GLU A 91 -18.42 8.93 0.30
CA GLU A 91 -17.29 8.36 -0.42
C GLU A 91 -16.00 8.70 0.33
N VAL A 92 -15.28 7.65 0.75
CA VAL A 92 -14.04 7.80 1.54
C VAL A 92 -12.80 7.44 0.73
N GLY A 93 -12.96 6.79 -0.42
CA GLY A 93 -11.84 6.36 -1.24
C GLY A 93 -12.25 5.44 -2.39
N VAL A 94 -11.23 4.78 -2.96
CA VAL A 94 -11.41 3.80 -4.02
C VAL A 94 -10.61 2.53 -3.74
N SER A 95 -11.10 1.39 -4.22
CA SER A 95 -10.39 0.11 -4.24
C SER A 95 -9.78 -0.12 -5.61
N ILE A 96 -8.48 -0.44 -5.66
CA ILE A 96 -7.74 -0.70 -6.89
C ILE A 96 -6.95 -2.00 -6.76
N GLY A 97 -7.16 -2.95 -7.66
CA GLY A 97 -6.37 -4.18 -7.64
C GLY A 97 -6.77 -5.21 -8.66
N ILE A 98 -6.23 -6.40 -8.48
CA ILE A 98 -6.42 -7.56 -9.35
C ILE A 98 -6.92 -8.75 -8.55
N CYS A 99 -7.68 -9.62 -9.19
CA CYS A 99 -8.06 -10.93 -8.68
C CYS A 99 -7.70 -11.99 -9.71
N GLU A 100 -7.29 -13.16 -9.23
CA GLU A 100 -6.99 -14.33 -10.05
C GLU A 100 -7.86 -15.49 -9.60
N GLU A 101 -8.41 -16.26 -10.54
CA GLU A 101 -9.18 -17.47 -10.22
C GLU A 101 -8.26 -18.53 -9.63
N THR A 102 -8.58 -19.03 -8.43
CA THR A 102 -7.80 -20.09 -7.78
C THR A 102 -8.42 -21.47 -7.94
N THR A 103 -9.73 -21.55 -8.14
CA THR A 103 -10.44 -22.81 -8.32
C THR A 103 -11.50 -22.72 -9.41
N ALA A 104 -11.96 -23.89 -9.86
CA ALA A 104 -13.07 -23.99 -10.80
C ALA A 104 -14.38 -23.47 -10.17
N LEU A 105 -15.31 -23.04 -11.03
CA LEU A 105 -16.64 -22.57 -10.65
C LEU A 105 -17.29 -23.50 -9.62
N ASN A 106 -17.61 -22.97 -8.43
CA ASN A 106 -18.39 -23.71 -7.46
C ASN A 106 -19.84 -23.76 -7.95
N LEU A 107 -20.25 -24.92 -8.49
CA LEU A 107 -21.59 -25.10 -9.05
C LEU A 107 -22.72 -24.96 -8.01
N ALA A 108 -22.42 -25.10 -6.71
CA ALA A 108 -23.42 -24.93 -5.66
C ALA A 108 -23.71 -23.46 -5.37
N THR A 109 -22.70 -22.60 -5.42
CA THR A 109 -22.85 -21.16 -5.16
C THR A 109 -22.97 -20.33 -6.44
N GLY A 110 -22.51 -20.87 -7.57
CA GLY A 110 -22.42 -20.14 -8.85
C GLY A 110 -21.25 -19.15 -8.91
N PHE A 111 -20.29 -19.24 -7.98
CA PHE A 111 -19.15 -18.31 -7.89
C PHE A 111 -17.80 -19.03 -7.98
N TYR A 112 -16.79 -18.33 -8.49
CA TYR A 112 -15.40 -18.75 -8.45
C TYR A 112 -14.77 -18.36 -7.11
N GLU A 113 -13.81 -19.14 -6.64
CA GLU A 113 -12.90 -18.66 -5.60
C GLU A 113 -11.78 -17.87 -6.28
N LEU A 114 -11.51 -16.69 -5.73
CA LEU A 114 -10.49 -15.81 -6.25
C LEU A 114 -9.40 -15.60 -5.21
N PHE A 115 -8.21 -15.28 -5.66
CA PHE A 115 -7.18 -14.68 -4.82
C PHE A 115 -6.96 -13.26 -5.30
N CYS A 116 -7.18 -12.32 -4.40
CA CYS A 116 -7.14 -10.90 -4.74
C CYS A 116 -5.94 -10.22 -4.09
N SER A 117 -5.35 -9.29 -4.83
CA SER A 117 -4.33 -8.34 -4.37
C SER A 117 -4.79 -6.95 -4.76
N PHE A 118 -5.22 -6.17 -3.78
CA PHE A 118 -5.82 -4.85 -4.01
C PHE A 118 -5.44 -3.85 -2.93
N THR A 119 -5.68 -2.58 -3.20
CA THR A 119 -5.31 -1.46 -2.35
C THR A 119 -6.53 -0.56 -2.19
N PHE A 120 -6.88 -0.26 -0.93
CA PHE A 120 -7.79 0.84 -0.64
C PHE A 120 -6.99 2.14 -0.61
N VAL A 121 -7.45 3.12 -1.37
CA VAL A 121 -6.85 4.44 -1.53
C VAL A 121 -7.79 5.46 -0.90
N PHE A 122 -7.33 6.05 0.21
CA PHE A 122 -8.02 7.13 0.93
C PHE A 122 -7.30 8.46 0.73
N ALA A 123 -7.91 9.56 1.17
CA ALA A 123 -7.30 10.89 1.09
C ALA A 123 -5.97 11.00 1.88
N ASP A 124 -5.85 10.27 2.99
CA ASP A 124 -4.73 10.35 3.94
C ASP A 124 -3.69 9.23 3.80
N GLY A 125 -3.92 8.26 2.90
CA GLY A 125 -3.00 7.16 2.65
C GLY A 125 -3.63 5.97 1.95
N THR A 126 -2.89 4.87 1.89
CA THR A 126 -3.37 3.61 1.31
C THR A 126 -3.17 2.45 2.26
N ILE A 127 -3.98 1.40 2.13
CA ILE A 127 -3.75 0.09 2.75
C ILE A 127 -3.81 -1.00 1.68
N ALA A 128 -2.87 -1.93 1.73
CA ALA A 128 -2.78 -3.06 0.82
C ALA A 128 -3.40 -4.30 1.46
N LEU A 129 -4.24 -4.99 0.71
CA LEU A 129 -4.96 -6.18 1.11
C LEU A 129 -4.59 -7.34 0.19
N GLN A 130 -4.44 -8.53 0.77
CA GLN A 130 -4.16 -9.75 0.03
C GLN A 130 -4.84 -10.95 0.68
N GLY A 131 -5.53 -11.77 -0.10
CA GLY A 131 -6.18 -12.95 0.42
C GLY A 131 -7.17 -13.60 -0.53
N GLN A 132 -7.76 -14.70 -0.06
CA GLN A 132 -8.81 -15.40 -0.78
C GLN A 132 -10.12 -14.60 -0.69
N PHE A 133 -10.81 -14.47 -1.82
CA PHE A 133 -12.12 -13.85 -1.91
C PHE A 133 -13.14 -14.97 -2.16
N LEU A 134 -14.13 -15.05 -1.28
CA LEU A 134 -15.14 -16.11 -1.25
C LEU A 134 -16.54 -15.47 -1.31
N SER A 135 -17.55 -16.21 -1.75
CA SER A 135 -18.95 -15.76 -1.67
C SER A 135 -19.56 -15.88 -0.26
N THR A 136 -18.74 -16.29 0.72
CA THR A 136 -19.08 -16.39 2.14
C THR A 136 -18.14 -15.49 2.93
N PRO A 137 -18.56 -15.00 4.12
CA PRO A 137 -17.70 -14.17 4.94
C PRO A 137 -16.30 -14.74 5.12
N ASN A 138 -15.27 -13.96 4.82
CA ASN A 138 -13.88 -14.40 4.90
C ASN A 138 -12.95 -13.27 5.39
N ASP A 139 -11.80 -13.67 5.93
CA ASP A 139 -10.77 -12.74 6.37
C ASP A 139 -9.70 -12.55 5.28
N ILE A 140 -9.44 -11.28 4.94
CA ILE A 140 -8.40 -10.86 4.00
C ILE A 140 -7.30 -10.15 4.81
N ALA A 141 -6.04 -10.49 4.56
CA ALA A 141 -4.93 -9.90 5.30
C ALA A 141 -4.67 -8.47 4.84
N ILE A 142 -4.49 -7.54 5.78
CA ILE A 142 -3.92 -6.21 5.52
C ILE A 142 -2.41 -6.35 5.69
N VAL A 143 -1.67 -6.20 4.58
CA VAL A 143 -0.23 -6.55 4.47
C VAL A 143 0.69 -5.33 4.43
N GLY A 144 0.13 -4.13 4.39
CA GLY A 144 0.90 -2.89 4.43
C GLY A 144 0.03 -1.65 4.25
N GLY A 145 0.67 -0.49 4.36
CA GLY A 145 0.01 0.78 4.10
C GLY A 145 1.00 1.94 4.01
N THR A 146 0.51 3.08 3.55
CA THR A 146 1.30 4.29 3.32
C THR A 146 0.77 5.47 4.12
N ARG A 147 1.60 6.49 4.33
CA ARG A 147 1.24 7.75 5.00
C ARG A 147 0.61 7.50 6.38
N ALA A 148 -0.65 7.90 6.59
CA ALA A 148 -1.38 7.71 7.85
C ALA A 148 -1.48 6.23 8.26
N TYR A 149 -1.31 5.31 7.29
CA TYR A 149 -1.40 3.87 7.51
C TYR A 149 -0.05 3.15 7.37
N THR A 150 1.06 3.86 7.58
CA THR A 150 2.41 3.27 7.50
C THR A 150 2.54 2.10 8.48
N GLY A 151 3.04 0.97 7.97
CA GLY A 151 3.18 -0.26 8.76
C GLY A 151 1.86 -0.94 9.11
N ALA A 152 0.76 -0.64 8.39
CA ALA A 152 -0.53 -1.27 8.60
C ALA A 152 -0.42 -2.80 8.53
N THR A 153 -0.94 -3.48 9.56
CA THR A 153 -1.09 -4.93 9.61
C THR A 153 -2.37 -5.31 10.34
N GLY A 154 -3.12 -6.26 9.80
CA GLY A 154 -4.40 -6.66 10.39
C GLY A 154 -5.26 -7.48 9.45
N ILE A 155 -6.57 -7.39 9.65
CA ILE A 155 -7.56 -8.19 8.93
C ILE A 155 -8.69 -7.28 8.44
N ALA A 156 -9.13 -7.50 7.21
CA ALA A 156 -10.40 -7.03 6.69
C ALA A 156 -11.35 -8.22 6.61
N HIS A 157 -12.40 -8.21 7.42
CA HIS A 157 -13.47 -9.20 7.32
C HIS A 157 -14.42 -8.78 6.20
N GLU A 158 -14.39 -9.52 5.10
CA GLU A 158 -15.20 -9.30 3.92
C GLU A 158 -16.52 -10.06 4.02
N ASN A 159 -17.59 -9.46 3.51
CA ASN A 159 -18.88 -10.11 3.34
C ASN A 159 -19.61 -9.59 2.11
N THR A 160 -20.01 -10.49 1.22
CA THR A 160 -20.83 -10.13 0.05
C THR A 160 -22.24 -9.78 0.50
N ILE A 161 -22.63 -8.50 0.35
CA ILE A 161 -23.95 -7.97 0.73
C ILE A 161 -24.97 -8.27 -0.37
N ALA A 162 -24.57 -8.03 -1.62
CA ALA A 162 -25.39 -8.29 -2.79
C ALA A 162 -24.51 -8.69 -3.97
N ALA A 163 -25.00 -9.63 -4.77
CA ALA A 163 -24.36 -10.04 -6.01
C ALA A 163 -25.44 -10.23 -7.08
N ASN A 164 -25.22 -9.64 -8.25
CA ASN A 164 -26.04 -9.87 -9.42
C ASN A 164 -25.24 -10.68 -10.45
N PRO A 165 -25.43 -12.01 -10.54
CA PRO A 165 -24.65 -12.84 -11.46
C PRO A 165 -24.93 -12.53 -12.94
N LEU A 166 -26.03 -11.83 -13.24
CA LEU A 166 -26.38 -11.49 -14.62
C LEU A 166 -25.64 -10.27 -15.15
N THR A 167 -25.31 -9.31 -14.27
CA THR A 167 -24.61 -8.05 -14.59
C THR A 167 -23.18 -8.02 -14.07
N GLY A 168 -22.85 -8.94 -13.15
CA GLY A 168 -21.57 -8.99 -12.44
C GLY A 168 -21.36 -7.87 -11.44
N GLU A 169 -22.45 -7.23 -11.01
CA GLU A 169 -22.39 -6.21 -9.98
C GLU A 169 -22.28 -6.87 -8.61
N PHE A 170 -21.36 -6.37 -7.79
CA PHE A 170 -21.22 -6.78 -6.40
C PHE A 170 -21.26 -5.57 -5.48
N THR A 171 -21.91 -5.77 -4.34
CA THR A 171 -21.82 -4.88 -3.19
C THR A 171 -21.16 -5.67 -2.08
N ILE A 172 -19.98 -5.23 -1.65
CA ILE A 172 -19.14 -5.95 -0.70
C ILE A 172 -18.99 -5.10 0.56
N GLY A 173 -19.26 -5.67 1.73
CA GLY A 173 -19.02 -5.04 3.02
C GLY A 173 -17.66 -5.45 3.58
N TYR A 174 -16.96 -4.52 4.20
CA TYR A 174 -15.69 -4.78 4.88
C TYR A 174 -15.71 -4.23 6.29
N ASN A 175 -15.38 -5.08 7.28
CA ASN A 175 -15.08 -4.66 8.65
C ASN A 175 -13.57 -4.78 8.88
N LEU A 176 -12.88 -3.65 8.88
CA LEU A 176 -11.43 -3.58 8.97
C LEU A 176 -11.00 -3.42 10.42
N ARG A 177 -10.03 -4.22 10.85
CA ARG A 177 -9.35 -4.09 12.13
C ARG A 177 -7.86 -4.29 11.94
N PHE A 178 -7.09 -3.23 12.09
CA PHE A 178 -5.65 -3.25 11.86
C PHE A 178 -4.89 -2.30 12.76
N TYR A 179 -3.58 -2.48 12.81
CA TYR A 179 -2.67 -1.69 13.60
C TYR A 179 -1.72 -0.95 12.69
N VAL A 180 -1.46 0.33 12.98
CA VAL A 180 -0.50 1.15 12.25
C VAL A 180 0.65 1.52 13.17
N LEU A 181 1.83 1.72 12.59
CA LEU A 181 2.95 2.27 13.34
C LEU A 181 2.64 3.72 13.72
N PRO A 182 3.12 4.17 14.89
CA PRO A 182 2.97 5.55 15.27
C PRO A 182 3.69 6.40 14.23
N LYS A 183 3.09 7.53 13.86
CA LYS A 183 3.70 8.45 12.90
C LYS A 183 5.07 8.84 13.43
N PHE A 184 6.11 8.30 12.81
CA PHE A 184 7.47 8.67 13.16
C PHE A 184 7.71 10.07 12.61
N THR A 185 7.46 11.08 13.45
CA THR A 185 8.09 12.37 13.25
C THR A 185 9.56 12.17 13.57
N LEU A 186 10.39 12.02 12.53
CA LEU A 186 11.81 12.27 12.66
C LEU A 186 11.92 13.62 13.38
N PRO A 187 12.45 13.67 14.61
CA PRO A 187 12.40 14.88 15.41
C PRO A 187 13.38 15.87 14.82
N ASP A 188 12.96 16.66 13.81
CA ASP A 188 13.81 17.51 12.96
C ASP A 188 15.28 17.13 13.11
N LEU A 189 15.55 15.86 12.79
CA LEU A 189 16.91 15.44 12.65
C LEU A 189 17.24 16.10 11.33
N PHE A 190 17.70 17.35 11.44
CA PHE A 190 18.86 17.84 10.72
C PHE A 190 19.99 16.83 10.97
N LEU A 191 19.77 15.60 10.50
CA LEU A 191 20.78 14.86 9.82
C LEU A 191 21.09 15.80 8.66
N ASP A 192 21.99 16.73 8.95
CA ASP A 192 22.92 17.31 8.03
C ASP A 192 23.70 16.10 7.46
N VAL A 193 22.98 15.24 6.73
CA VAL A 193 23.56 14.31 5.79
C VAL A 193 24.10 15.28 4.79
N GLY A 194 25.35 15.68 5.00
CA GLY A 194 26.09 16.51 4.09
C GLY A 194 25.97 15.84 2.73
N VAL A 195 25.02 16.31 1.94
CA VAL A 195 24.98 16.04 0.53
C VAL A 195 26.19 16.82 0.02
N PRO A 196 27.19 16.11 -0.52
CA PRO A 196 28.41 16.74 -0.94
C PRO A 196 28.08 17.80 -2.00
N PRO A 197 28.85 18.89 -2.07
CA PRO A 197 28.59 19.93 -3.03
C PRO A 197 28.64 19.38 -4.46
N VAL A 198 27.60 19.62 -5.26
CA VAL A 198 27.76 19.64 -6.72
C VAL A 198 28.17 21.07 -7.09
N ASN A 199 29.33 21.50 -6.60
CA ASN A 199 29.58 22.90 -6.23
C ASN A 199 28.60 23.50 -5.18
N GLY A 200 27.74 22.70 -4.54
CA GLY A 200 27.06 23.02 -3.27
C GLY A 200 25.60 23.43 -3.39
N ALA A 201 24.73 22.91 -2.51
CA ALA A 201 23.47 23.57 -2.16
C ALA A 201 23.79 24.66 -1.13
N CYS A 202 23.43 25.90 -1.42
CA CYS A 202 23.69 27.01 -0.52
C CYS A 202 22.78 26.86 0.68
N ASN A 203 23.34 27.00 1.87
CA ASN A 203 22.52 27.18 3.06
C ASN A 203 21.88 28.57 2.97
N PRO A 204 20.55 28.70 2.77
CA PRO A 204 19.89 30.00 2.62
C PRO A 204 19.95 30.85 3.89
N ASN A 205 20.37 30.26 5.01
CA ASN A 205 20.54 30.91 6.31
C ASN A 205 22.01 31.17 6.66
N SER A 206 22.96 30.80 5.79
CA SER A 206 24.38 31.09 6.00
C SER A 206 24.78 32.35 5.25
N ALA A 207 25.64 33.18 5.87
CA ALA A 207 26.26 34.30 5.19
C ALA A 207 27.27 33.87 4.09
N ASN A 208 27.66 32.59 4.07
CA ASN A 208 28.57 31.97 3.09
C ASN A 208 28.23 30.47 2.93
N PRO A 209 27.95 29.90 1.75
CA PRO A 209 27.89 30.51 0.40
C PRO A 209 26.51 31.09 0.01
N ASN A 210 26.51 32.13 -0.84
CA ASN A 210 25.33 32.78 -1.42
C ASN A 210 24.89 32.10 -2.73
N GLN A 211 23.57 31.95 -2.94
CA GLN A 211 23.03 31.42 -4.19
C GLN A 211 22.87 32.54 -5.22
N CYS A 212 23.63 32.46 -6.32
CA CYS A 212 23.60 33.43 -7.40
C CYS A 212 22.85 32.85 -8.59
N PHE A 213 21.85 33.58 -9.07
CA PHE A 213 20.98 33.15 -10.16
C PHE A 213 21.42 33.74 -11.51
N SER A 214 21.07 33.06 -12.62
CA SER A 214 21.11 33.67 -13.95
C SER A 214 20.06 34.78 -14.06
N ALA A 215 20.20 35.67 -15.06
CA ALA A 215 19.24 36.74 -15.32
C ALA A 215 17.81 36.22 -15.59
N ALA A 216 17.66 34.98 -16.07
CA ALA A 216 16.37 34.34 -16.30
C ALA A 216 15.80 33.63 -15.06
N GLY A 217 16.58 33.46 -14.00
CA GLY A 217 16.19 32.73 -12.79
C GLY A 217 16.08 31.21 -12.96
N SER A 218 16.40 30.68 -14.14
CA SER A 218 16.35 29.24 -14.45
C SER A 218 17.52 28.45 -13.90
N ASP A 219 18.66 29.11 -13.66
CA ASP A 219 19.92 28.48 -13.27
C ASP A 219 20.51 29.16 -12.03
N SER A 220 21.25 28.41 -11.22
CA SER A 220 21.94 28.97 -10.06
C SER A 220 23.29 28.31 -9.79
N ILE A 221 24.19 29.05 -9.15
CA ILE A 221 25.48 28.57 -8.63
C ILE A 221 25.66 29.05 -7.19
N CYS A 222 26.40 28.28 -6.40
CA CYS A 222 26.77 28.67 -5.04
C CYS A 222 28.13 29.35 -5.01
N CYS A 223 28.16 30.57 -4.49
CA CYS A 223 29.33 31.41 -4.43
C CYS A 223 29.80 31.57 -2.99
N GLN A 224 31.10 31.38 -2.76
CA GLN A 224 31.71 31.72 -1.48
C GLN A 224 31.65 33.24 -1.19
N GLY A 225 31.53 34.07 -2.24
CA GLY A 225 31.44 35.53 -2.16
C GLY A 225 30.07 36.10 -2.52
N GLN A 226 30.06 37.38 -2.87
CA GLN A 226 28.85 38.07 -3.34
C GLN A 226 28.49 37.65 -4.77
N CYS A 227 27.21 37.76 -5.11
CA CYS A 227 26.77 37.67 -6.49
C CYS A 227 27.13 38.95 -7.25
N PRO A 228 27.40 38.88 -8.56
CA PRO A 228 27.62 40.07 -9.37
C PRO A 228 26.38 40.98 -9.30
N ALA A 229 26.60 42.30 -9.27
CA ALA A 229 25.52 43.29 -9.17
C ALA A 229 24.52 43.22 -10.34
N GLN A 230 24.94 42.67 -11.48
CA GLN A 230 24.09 42.43 -12.65
C GLN A 230 24.24 40.97 -13.10
N PRO A 231 23.21 40.12 -12.92
CA PRO A 231 23.22 38.74 -13.38
C PRO A 231 23.40 38.64 -14.90
N GLY A 232 24.25 37.71 -15.34
CA GLY A 232 24.42 37.35 -16.74
C GLY A 232 23.49 36.23 -17.18
N VAL A 233 23.62 35.79 -18.44
CA VAL A 233 22.91 34.60 -18.96
C VAL A 233 23.30 33.31 -18.24
N SER A 234 24.53 33.23 -17.72
CA SER A 234 24.98 32.14 -16.84
C SER A 234 25.17 32.65 -15.42
N PRO A 235 24.81 31.86 -14.39
CA PRO A 235 25.07 32.23 -13.01
C PRO A 235 26.58 32.24 -12.77
N ALA A 236 27.08 33.26 -12.08
CA ALA A 236 28.51 33.44 -11.80
C ALA A 236 28.72 34.10 -10.43
N CYS A 237 29.94 33.96 -9.91
CA CYS A 237 30.39 34.65 -8.69
C CYS A 237 31.09 35.97 -9.06
N ALA A 238 30.99 36.98 -8.19
CA ALA A 238 31.71 38.26 -8.33
C ALA A 238 33.22 38.12 -8.06
#